data_AF-A0A938UT86-F1
#
_entry.id   AF-A0A938UT86-F1
#
_cell.length_a   1.000
_cell.length_b   1.000
_cell.length_c   1.000
_cell.angle_alpha   90.00
_cell.angle_beta   90.00
_cell.angle_gamma   90.00
#
_symmetry.space_group_name_H-M   'P 1'
#
loop_
_entity.id
_entity.type
_entity.pdbx_description
1 polymer ?
#
loop_
_entity_poly.entity_id
_entity_poly.type
_entity_poly.pdbx_seq_one_letter_code
_entity_poly.pdbx_strand_id
1 'polypeptide(L)'
;MSQFRFASVGTLVLLVAACGETKVVCPPNYHAVGTFCYEDDAPVEDAGGGGSDANLPLADSAGSAADAVVGDPGAKPDGSAEAVAEVAGETSLGDAKPDTVKPDVKPGGKAVIGAACGDDLDCLSGLQCFSWPKGYCTVTNCDAPGSNCPGSSVCYGETKTNKLCHVACDLDPDCRVADGYACKRLTADFGGIDARLCAPSGKNPAGLGCTKASDCKGSATCLTDMAGGYCARIGCGPTDPCDAGAACVLRNGKPTCLKVCTADVECQIGGGNPRKCVDKTDLGKQAVKVCLDSSKSAPVGAACLTDLDCDTKLCTIFAKGTCAVGGQPCLSDEQCGAAGPCKIEAGKEKGVCTAPCAPDKKCPVNAVCVPTKDKTAGICQPVCKGPGDDASCGGVPGLQCVFGQPLAIIGVNSAPGYACAPIATGGAGAACAQTKDCNNALCLANSEQTAGYCAPDCGAAKFCPFGSLCDDSGLAQCMKMCTGEFDCPAQMACKGVSGLTGKVCLPP
;
A
#
# COMPACT_ATOMS: atom_id res chain seq x y z
N MET A 1 -25.74 -48.85 53.28
CA MET A 1 -26.54 -47.86 52.53
C MET A 1 -26.00 -46.49 52.95
N SER A 2 -25.36 -45.64 52.16
CA SER A 2 -25.28 -45.47 50.70
C SER A 2 -23.85 -45.03 50.33
N GLN A 3 -23.43 -45.34 49.10
CA GLN A 3 -22.04 -45.40 48.64
C GLN A 3 -21.47 -44.03 48.20
N PHE A 4 -20.16 -43.84 48.48
CA PHE A 4 -19.30 -42.81 47.91
C PHE A 4 -19.01 -43.10 46.43
N ARG A 5 -19.19 -42.09 45.56
CA ARG A 5 -18.79 -42.14 44.14
C ARG A 5 -17.35 -41.63 43.98
N PHE A 6 -16.51 -42.45 43.35
CA PHE A 6 -15.18 -42.07 42.88
C PHE A 6 -15.27 -41.24 41.59
N ALA A 7 -14.43 -40.20 41.50
CA ALA A 7 -14.23 -39.40 40.31
C ALA A 7 -13.40 -40.16 39.27
N SER A 8 -13.82 -40.05 38.00
CA SER A 8 -13.21 -40.68 36.84
C SER A 8 -11.90 -39.97 36.45
N VAL A 9 -10.83 -40.75 36.26
CA VAL A 9 -9.56 -40.30 35.68
C VAL A 9 -9.71 -40.35 34.16
N GLY A 10 -9.72 -39.18 33.52
CA GLY A 10 -9.71 -39.05 32.06
C GLY A 10 -8.27 -39.06 31.53
N THR A 11 -7.89 -40.15 30.87
CA THR A 11 -6.66 -40.25 30.07
C THR A 11 -6.75 -39.33 28.85
N LEU A 12 -5.89 -38.32 28.78
CA LEU A 12 -5.71 -37.48 27.59
C LEU A 12 -4.86 -38.25 26.57
N VAL A 13 -5.49 -38.76 25.51
CA VAL A 13 -4.81 -39.28 24.33
C VAL A 13 -4.42 -38.10 23.44
N LEU A 14 -3.12 -37.82 23.35
CA LEU A 14 -2.55 -36.90 22.36
C LEU A 14 -2.55 -37.58 20.98
N LEU A 15 -3.55 -37.26 20.17
CA LEU A 15 -3.54 -37.52 18.73
C LEU A 15 -2.67 -36.44 18.06
N VAL A 16 -1.56 -36.88 17.47
CA VAL A 16 -0.74 -36.09 16.55
C VAL A 16 -1.55 -35.92 15.26
N ALA A 17 -2.15 -34.75 15.07
CA ALA A 17 -2.86 -34.41 13.84
C ALA A 17 -1.99 -33.50 12.97
N ALA A 18 -1.93 -33.87 11.69
CA ALA A 18 -1.18 -33.25 10.61
C ALA A 18 -1.56 -31.78 10.36
N CYS A 19 -0.65 -31.06 9.71
CA CYS A 19 -0.75 -29.67 9.28
C CYS A 19 -2.13 -29.34 8.68
N GLY A 20 -2.97 -28.64 9.45
CA GLY A 20 -4.21 -28.03 8.97
C GLY A 20 -3.94 -26.58 8.61
N GLU A 21 -4.42 -26.16 7.44
CA GLU A 21 -4.46 -24.75 7.03
C GLU A 21 -5.13 -23.91 8.13
N THR A 22 -4.49 -22.82 8.55
CA THR A 22 -5.06 -21.88 9.51
C THR A 22 -6.32 -21.25 8.93
N LYS A 23 -7.48 -21.73 9.36
CA LYS A 23 -8.78 -21.20 8.98
C LYS A 23 -8.97 -19.84 9.65
N VAL A 24 -9.05 -18.76 8.87
CA VAL A 24 -9.41 -17.43 9.38
C VAL A 24 -10.86 -17.46 9.82
N VAL A 25 -11.11 -17.14 11.08
CA VAL A 25 -12.45 -17.01 11.67
C VAL A 25 -12.78 -15.53 11.71
N CYS A 26 -13.79 -15.10 10.94
CA CYS A 26 -14.24 -13.72 10.89
C CYS A 26 -15.32 -13.43 11.95
N PRO A 27 -15.44 -12.17 12.41
CA PRO A 27 -16.56 -11.73 13.25
C PRO A 27 -17.91 -11.93 12.55
N PRO A 28 -19.04 -11.93 13.28
CA PRO A 28 -20.38 -11.94 12.68
C PRO A 28 -20.54 -10.77 11.69
N ASN A 29 -21.20 -11.02 10.54
CA ASN A 29 -21.37 -10.11 9.40
C ASN A 29 -20.11 -9.84 8.56
N TYR A 30 -19.10 -10.71 8.63
CA TYR A 30 -17.93 -10.64 7.79
C TYR A 30 -17.65 -12.02 7.16
N HIS A 31 -17.25 -12.05 5.89
CA HIS A 31 -16.77 -13.27 5.23
C HIS A 31 -15.25 -13.25 5.02
N ALA A 32 -14.64 -14.44 5.05
CA ALA A 32 -13.21 -14.61 4.86
C ALA A 32 -12.84 -14.65 3.38
N VAL A 33 -11.90 -13.81 2.95
CA VAL A 33 -11.23 -13.90 1.64
C VAL A 33 -9.72 -13.95 1.88
N GLY A 34 -9.15 -15.15 1.74
CA GLY A 34 -7.74 -15.38 2.08
C GLY A 34 -7.49 -15.26 3.58
N THR A 35 -6.57 -14.35 3.97
CA THR A 35 -6.22 -14.11 5.37
C THR A 35 -6.98 -12.93 6.01
N PHE A 36 -7.98 -12.38 5.31
CA PHE A 36 -8.69 -11.15 5.71
C PHE A 36 -10.20 -11.38 5.80
N CYS A 37 -10.84 -10.55 6.61
CA CYS A 37 -12.30 -10.51 6.79
C CYS A 37 -12.85 -9.26 6.12
N TYR A 38 -13.89 -9.42 5.31
CA TYR A 38 -14.62 -8.34 4.62
C TYR A 38 -16.04 -8.29 5.14
N GLU A 39 -16.58 -7.09 5.33
CA GLU A 39 -17.96 -6.90 5.80
C GLU A 39 -18.92 -7.43 4.74
N ASP A 40 -19.92 -8.20 5.16
CA ASP A 40 -21.00 -8.62 4.28
C ASP A 40 -21.85 -7.39 3.96
N ASP A 41 -21.94 -7.03 2.68
CA ASP A 41 -22.84 -5.96 2.25
C ASP A 41 -24.25 -6.28 2.76
N ALA A 42 -24.82 -5.35 3.54
CA ALA A 42 -26.16 -5.50 4.07
C ALA A 42 -27.10 -5.84 2.90
N PRO A 43 -27.96 -6.86 3.01
CA PRO A 43 -28.87 -7.21 1.94
C PRO A 43 -29.69 -5.97 1.59
N VAL A 44 -29.51 -5.49 0.36
CA VAL A 44 -30.39 -4.48 -0.23
C VAL A 44 -31.76 -5.14 -0.22
N GLU A 45 -32.67 -4.63 0.62
CA GLU A 45 -34.07 -5.05 0.57
C GLU A 45 -34.62 -4.64 -0.80
N ASP A 46 -34.63 -5.62 -1.69
CA ASP A 46 -35.09 -5.48 -3.06
C ASP A 46 -36.62 -5.31 -3.01
N ALA A 47 -37.05 -4.06 -3.05
CA ALA A 47 -38.45 -3.68 -3.13
C ALA A 47 -38.98 -3.99 -4.55
N GLY A 48 -39.42 -5.23 -4.73
CA GLY A 48 -40.64 -5.59 -5.46
C GLY A 48 -40.75 -5.21 -6.95
N GLY A 49 -40.67 -6.23 -7.80
CA GLY A 49 -41.33 -6.31 -9.11
C GLY A 49 -40.70 -7.44 -9.93
N GLY A 50 -41.37 -8.48 -10.43
CA GLY A 50 -42.77 -8.65 -10.78
C GLY A 50 -42.86 -9.04 -12.27
N GLY A 51 -42.76 -10.35 -12.57
CA GLY A 51 -43.01 -10.96 -13.89
C GLY A 51 -41.81 -10.90 -14.86
N SER A 52 -41.56 -11.85 -15.77
CA SER A 52 -42.36 -12.97 -16.27
C SER A 52 -41.41 -14.00 -16.93
N ASP A 53 -41.84 -15.25 -16.97
CA ASP A 53 -41.20 -16.37 -17.64
C ASP A 53 -40.85 -16.11 -19.11
N ALA A 54 -39.63 -16.50 -19.52
CA ALA A 54 -39.30 -16.81 -20.90
C ALA A 54 -38.24 -17.92 -20.96
N ASN A 55 -38.74 -19.14 -21.15
CA ASN A 55 -38.05 -20.29 -21.72
C ASN A 55 -37.24 -19.90 -22.96
N LEU A 56 -35.93 -20.21 -23.02
CA LEU A 56 -35.25 -20.55 -24.27
C LEU A 56 -34.14 -21.61 -24.00
N PRO A 57 -33.89 -22.50 -24.98
CA PRO A 57 -33.32 -23.83 -24.72
C PRO A 57 -31.79 -23.87 -24.78
N LEU A 58 -31.26 -24.90 -24.13
CA LEU A 58 -29.90 -25.42 -24.34
C LEU A 58 -29.65 -25.71 -25.83
N ALA A 59 -28.51 -25.24 -26.32
CA ALA A 59 -27.89 -25.75 -27.52
C ALA A 59 -26.47 -26.22 -27.19
N ASP A 60 -26.29 -27.53 -27.27
CA ASP A 60 -25.01 -28.21 -27.38
C ASP A 60 -24.21 -27.69 -28.58
N SER A 61 -22.89 -27.56 -28.43
CA SER A 61 -21.94 -27.62 -29.56
C SER A 61 -20.55 -27.98 -29.04
N ALA A 62 -20.26 -29.28 -29.08
CA ALA A 62 -18.90 -29.81 -29.19
C ALA A 62 -18.45 -29.73 -30.66
N GLY A 63 -17.17 -29.43 -30.92
CA GLY A 63 -16.63 -29.59 -32.27
C GLY A 63 -15.31 -28.90 -32.60
N SER A 64 -14.22 -29.65 -32.36
CA SER A 64 -13.02 -29.83 -33.19
C SER A 64 -12.07 -28.71 -33.63
N ALA A 65 -10.81 -29.12 -33.48
CA ALA A 65 -9.51 -28.64 -33.93
C ALA A 65 -9.30 -28.46 -35.46
N ALA A 66 -8.09 -27.92 -35.74
CA ALA A 66 -7.40 -27.65 -37.01
C ALA A 66 -7.75 -26.27 -37.61
N ASP A 67 -6.82 -25.42 -38.05
CA ASP A 67 -5.54 -25.72 -38.69
C ASP A 67 -4.55 -24.55 -38.53
N ALA A 68 -3.26 -24.87 -38.59
CA ALA A 68 -2.15 -23.93 -38.56
C ALA A 68 -1.78 -23.55 -39.99
N VAL A 69 -1.72 -22.26 -40.31
CA VAL A 69 -1.09 -21.77 -41.55
C VAL A 69 0.01 -20.78 -41.22
N VAL A 70 1.22 -21.25 -41.50
CA VAL A 70 2.48 -20.51 -41.56
C VAL A 70 2.45 -19.56 -42.76
N GLY A 71 2.87 -18.31 -42.58
CA GLY A 71 3.09 -17.38 -43.69
C GLY A 71 3.76 -16.07 -43.29
N ASP A 72 5.09 -16.03 -43.42
CA ASP A 72 5.95 -14.86 -43.69
C ASP A 72 7.24 -15.43 -44.35
N PRO A 73 8.04 -14.73 -45.19
CA PRO A 73 8.12 -13.28 -45.31
C PRO A 73 8.31 -12.67 -46.71
N GLY A 74 8.08 -11.35 -46.78
CA GLY A 74 8.95 -10.44 -47.52
C GLY A 74 8.29 -9.49 -48.52
N ALA A 75 8.42 -8.18 -48.27
CA ALA A 75 8.98 -7.23 -49.25
C ALA A 75 9.04 -5.80 -48.65
N LYS A 76 10.26 -5.23 -48.61
CA LYS A 76 10.51 -3.78 -48.64
C LYS A 76 10.15 -3.22 -50.02
N PRO A 77 9.87 -1.91 -50.13
CA PRO A 77 10.90 -1.05 -50.73
C PRO A 77 11.08 0.31 -50.07
N ASP A 78 12.27 0.85 -50.30
CA ASP A 78 12.74 2.21 -50.06
C ASP A 78 12.10 3.25 -51.02
N GLY A 79 12.12 4.53 -50.62
CA GLY A 79 11.87 5.69 -51.49
C GLY A 79 11.46 6.92 -50.66
N SER A 80 12.40 7.69 -50.10
CA SER A 80 12.98 8.94 -50.63
C SER A 80 11.99 10.02 -51.11
N ALA A 81 11.96 11.09 -50.31
CA ALA A 81 11.95 12.53 -50.63
C ALA A 81 11.14 13.08 -51.82
N GLU A 82 10.29 14.07 -51.53
CA GLU A 82 10.37 15.40 -52.16
C GLU A 82 9.55 16.45 -51.37
N ALA A 83 10.07 17.67 -51.38
CA ALA A 83 9.54 18.87 -50.72
C ALA A 83 9.02 19.85 -51.76
N VAL A 84 7.93 20.57 -51.49
CA VAL A 84 7.48 21.89 -52.03
C VAL A 84 6.05 22.13 -51.52
N ALA A 85 5.50 23.32 -51.26
CA ALA A 85 5.95 24.70 -51.20
C ALA A 85 4.81 25.50 -50.50
N GLU A 86 5.14 26.69 -49.99
CA GLU A 86 4.20 27.73 -49.59
C GLU A 86 3.30 28.18 -50.75
N VAL A 87 2.02 28.47 -50.48
CA VAL A 87 1.27 29.51 -51.21
C VAL A 87 0.36 30.24 -50.23
N ALA A 88 0.52 31.56 -50.21
CA ALA A 88 -0.28 32.54 -49.51
C ALA A 88 -1.60 32.82 -50.24
N GLY A 89 -2.64 33.10 -49.45
CA GLY A 89 -3.64 34.15 -49.66
C GLY A 89 -4.56 34.07 -50.88
N GLU A 90 -5.87 34.00 -50.63
CA GLU A 90 -6.81 34.88 -51.31
C GLU A 90 -8.08 35.08 -50.48
N THR A 91 -8.41 36.36 -50.30
CA THR A 91 -9.64 36.91 -49.75
C THR A 91 -10.86 36.56 -50.61
N SER A 92 -11.97 36.17 -49.97
CA SER A 92 -13.31 36.26 -50.57
C SER A 92 -14.29 36.85 -49.57
N LEU A 93 -14.80 38.03 -49.91
CA LEU A 93 -15.97 38.70 -49.35
C LEU A 93 -17.24 38.15 -50.04
N GLY A 94 -18.35 38.08 -49.29
CA GLY A 94 -19.71 37.74 -49.75
C GLY A 94 -20.19 36.41 -49.14
N ASP A 95 -21.36 36.26 -48.55
CA ASP A 95 -22.57 37.08 -48.47
C ASP A 95 -23.29 36.82 -47.14
N ALA A 96 -23.78 37.89 -46.51
CA ALA A 96 -24.55 37.83 -45.28
C ALA A 96 -25.94 37.24 -45.56
N LYS A 97 -26.22 36.07 -44.96
CA LYS A 97 -27.57 35.53 -44.82
C LYS A 97 -28.08 35.89 -43.42
N PRO A 98 -29.25 36.53 -43.27
CA PRO A 98 -29.74 36.93 -41.96
C PRO A 98 -30.08 35.70 -41.12
N ASP A 99 -29.52 35.69 -39.91
CA ASP A 99 -29.78 34.73 -38.84
C ASP A 99 -31.27 34.69 -38.48
N THR A 100 -31.86 33.51 -38.64
CA THR A 100 -33.06 33.15 -37.88
C THR A 100 -32.58 32.54 -36.56
N VAL A 101 -32.21 33.39 -35.61
CA VAL A 101 -32.05 32.97 -34.21
C VAL A 101 -33.42 32.52 -33.72
N LYS A 102 -33.61 31.22 -33.60
CA LYS A 102 -34.68 30.65 -32.80
C LYS A 102 -34.17 30.66 -31.36
N PRO A 103 -34.66 31.53 -30.46
CA PRO A 103 -34.31 31.42 -29.06
C PRO A 103 -34.96 30.14 -28.55
N ASP A 104 -34.16 29.08 -28.37
CA ASP A 104 -34.55 27.99 -27.49
C ASP A 104 -34.62 28.58 -26.08
N VAL A 105 -35.81 29.06 -25.72
CA VAL A 105 -36.18 29.35 -24.34
C VAL A 105 -36.22 28.00 -23.63
N LYS A 106 -35.07 27.58 -23.11
CA LYS A 106 -34.92 26.44 -22.20
C LYS A 106 -35.85 26.70 -21.00
N PRO A 107 -36.67 25.74 -20.55
CA PRO A 107 -37.60 25.94 -19.45
C PRO A 107 -36.85 26.19 -18.12
N GLY A 108 -36.63 27.47 -17.81
CA GLY A 108 -36.77 28.18 -16.52
C GLY A 108 -36.02 27.72 -15.26
N GLY A 109 -35.42 26.53 -15.21
CA GLY A 109 -34.66 26.07 -14.06
C GLY A 109 -33.17 26.37 -14.23
N LYS A 110 -32.58 27.17 -13.34
CA LYS A 110 -31.12 27.29 -13.26
C LYS A 110 -30.51 25.92 -12.91
N ALA A 111 -29.41 25.56 -13.55
CA ALA A 111 -28.85 24.22 -13.49
C ALA A 111 -28.05 23.96 -12.19
N VAL A 112 -28.19 22.77 -11.61
CA VAL A 112 -27.51 22.35 -10.36
C VAL A 112 -26.05 21.91 -10.61
N ILE A 113 -25.30 21.60 -9.55
CA ILE A 113 -23.93 21.08 -9.68
C ILE A 113 -23.90 19.85 -10.58
N GLY A 114 -22.93 19.82 -11.50
CA GLY A 114 -22.74 18.74 -12.45
C GLY A 114 -23.49 18.88 -13.77
N ALA A 115 -24.46 19.79 -13.85
CA ALA A 115 -25.19 20.04 -15.08
C ALA A 115 -24.31 20.72 -16.15
N ALA A 116 -24.68 20.52 -17.42
CA ALA A 116 -24.09 21.21 -18.57
C ALA A 116 -24.43 22.70 -18.57
N CYS A 117 -23.50 23.54 -19.02
CA CYS A 117 -23.66 24.99 -19.13
C CYS A 117 -22.84 25.53 -20.30
N GLY A 118 -23.30 26.62 -20.91
CA GLY A 118 -22.53 27.44 -21.83
C GLY A 118 -21.85 28.61 -21.13
N ASP A 119 -22.50 29.17 -20.10
CA ASP A 119 -21.98 30.26 -19.28
C ASP A 119 -22.52 30.23 -17.82
N ASP A 120 -22.08 31.18 -17.00
CA ASP A 120 -22.44 31.26 -15.57
C ASP A 120 -23.95 31.50 -15.33
N LEU A 121 -24.69 32.07 -16.28
CA LEU A 121 -26.12 32.35 -16.15
C LEU A 121 -26.98 31.08 -16.28
N ASP A 122 -26.45 30.05 -16.93
CA ASP A 122 -27.07 28.73 -16.98
C ASP A 122 -27.09 28.04 -15.61
N CYS A 123 -26.21 28.43 -14.70
CA CYS A 123 -26.03 27.78 -13.41
C CYS A 123 -26.87 28.42 -12.29
N LEU A 124 -27.20 27.62 -11.28
CA LEU A 124 -27.86 28.08 -10.05
C LEU A 124 -27.04 29.18 -9.38
N SER A 125 -27.70 30.17 -8.77
CA SER A 125 -27.03 31.29 -8.11
C SER A 125 -25.97 30.79 -7.12
N GLY A 126 -24.74 31.29 -7.24
CA GLY A 126 -23.58 30.87 -6.43
C GLY A 126 -22.72 29.77 -7.09
N LEU A 127 -23.15 29.21 -8.21
CA LEU A 127 -22.35 28.33 -9.06
C LEU A 127 -21.73 29.11 -10.23
N GLN A 128 -20.67 28.55 -10.79
CA GLN A 128 -19.98 29.03 -11.99
C GLN A 128 -19.90 27.91 -13.02
N CYS A 129 -19.91 28.28 -14.30
CA CYS A 129 -19.75 27.34 -15.40
C CYS A 129 -18.27 27.06 -15.64
N PHE A 130 -17.79 25.91 -15.19
CA PHE A 130 -16.41 25.49 -15.42
C PHE A 130 -16.23 24.98 -16.86
N SER A 131 -15.13 25.37 -17.50
CA SER A 131 -14.82 25.08 -18.91
C SER A 131 -14.38 23.63 -19.18
N TRP A 132 -15.14 22.68 -18.67
CA TRP A 132 -15.04 21.26 -19.00
C TRP A 132 -15.86 20.90 -20.25
N PRO A 133 -15.76 19.67 -20.78
CA PRO A 133 -16.57 19.24 -21.92
C PRO A 133 -18.06 19.54 -21.72
N LYS A 134 -18.67 20.32 -22.62
CA LYS A 134 -20.08 20.78 -22.53
C LYS A 134 -20.42 21.62 -21.28
N GLY A 135 -19.40 22.18 -20.62
CA GLY A 135 -19.51 22.96 -19.39
C GLY A 135 -19.92 22.12 -18.18
N TYR A 136 -19.62 22.63 -16.98
CA TYR A 136 -19.96 21.98 -15.72
C TYR A 136 -20.27 23.04 -14.64
N CYS A 137 -21.54 23.15 -14.24
CA CYS A 137 -21.90 24.01 -13.11
C CYS A 137 -21.27 23.49 -11.82
N THR A 138 -20.50 24.33 -11.11
CA THR A 138 -19.83 23.95 -9.86
C THR A 138 -19.54 25.17 -8.98
N VAL A 139 -19.14 24.96 -7.74
CA VAL A 139 -18.51 25.98 -6.90
C VAL A 139 -17.00 25.84 -7.05
N THR A 140 -16.31 26.93 -7.40
CA THR A 140 -14.85 26.99 -7.41
C THR A 140 -14.33 27.39 -6.03
N ASN A 141 -13.12 26.99 -5.67
CA ASN A 141 -12.49 27.25 -4.37
C ASN A 141 -13.38 26.78 -3.19
N CYS A 142 -13.93 25.58 -3.31
CA CYS A 142 -14.83 24.98 -2.31
C CYS A 142 -14.15 24.61 -0.98
N ASP A 143 -12.85 24.87 -0.83
CA ASP A 143 -12.10 24.75 0.42
C ASP A 143 -11.86 26.10 1.12
N ALA A 144 -12.25 27.21 0.50
CA ALA A 144 -12.19 28.51 1.15
C ALA A 144 -13.14 28.53 2.37
N PRO A 145 -12.75 29.17 3.49
CA PRO A 145 -13.62 29.30 4.66
C PRO A 145 -14.99 29.87 4.28
N GLY A 146 -16.05 29.15 4.63
CA GLY A 146 -17.44 29.54 4.31
C GLY A 146 -17.94 29.09 2.93
N SER A 147 -17.10 28.50 2.09
CA SER A 147 -17.49 27.83 0.85
C SER A 147 -17.72 26.36 1.14
N ASN A 148 -18.96 25.87 0.97
CA ASN A 148 -19.29 24.46 1.10
C ASN A 148 -19.98 23.97 -0.17
N CYS A 149 -19.68 22.73 -0.55
CA CYS A 149 -20.36 22.07 -1.64
C CYS A 149 -21.82 21.77 -1.27
N PRO A 150 -22.83 22.29 -2.00
CA PRO A 150 -24.23 22.07 -1.69
C PRO A 150 -24.66 20.63 -2.03
N GLY A 151 -25.66 20.13 -1.29
CA GLY A 151 -26.23 18.80 -1.50
C GLY A 151 -25.26 17.67 -1.16
N SER A 152 -25.22 16.64 -2.00
CA SER A 152 -24.30 15.49 -1.89
C SER A 152 -22.97 15.69 -2.62
N SER A 153 -22.69 16.91 -3.11
CA SER A 153 -21.46 17.19 -3.83
C SER A 153 -20.25 17.28 -2.89
N VAL A 154 -19.09 16.90 -3.40
CA VAL A 154 -17.84 16.79 -2.64
C VAL A 154 -16.82 17.77 -3.19
N CYS A 155 -16.13 18.47 -2.29
CA CYS A 155 -15.04 19.36 -2.67
C CYS A 155 -13.78 18.56 -3.02
N TYR A 156 -13.28 18.71 -4.24
CA TYR A 156 -12.08 18.03 -4.70
C TYR A 156 -11.25 18.89 -5.66
N GLY A 157 -9.92 18.78 -5.59
CA GLY A 157 -8.99 19.52 -6.44
C GLY A 157 -8.58 18.78 -7.70
N GLU A 158 -8.85 19.32 -8.91
CA GLU A 158 -8.14 18.85 -10.11
C GLU A 158 -6.64 19.11 -10.01
N THR A 159 -6.28 20.17 -9.28
CA THR A 159 -4.92 20.55 -8.91
C THR A 159 -4.93 21.01 -7.45
N LYS A 160 -3.74 21.19 -6.85
CA LYS A 160 -3.63 21.70 -5.48
C LYS A 160 -4.27 23.07 -5.27
N THR A 161 -4.41 23.88 -6.32
CA THR A 161 -4.93 25.26 -6.26
C THR A 161 -6.36 25.40 -6.74
N ASN A 162 -6.87 24.47 -7.55
CA ASN A 162 -8.22 24.55 -8.12
C ASN A 162 -9.09 23.43 -7.57
N LYS A 163 -9.85 23.74 -6.52
CA LYS A 163 -10.86 22.83 -5.94
C LYS A 163 -12.25 23.18 -6.42
N LEU A 164 -12.97 22.17 -6.88
CA LEU A 164 -14.30 22.25 -7.46
C LEU A 164 -15.24 21.33 -6.67
N CYS A 165 -16.52 21.65 -6.64
CA CYS A 165 -17.52 20.70 -6.16
C CYS A 165 -17.90 19.72 -7.27
N HIS A 166 -17.78 18.43 -6.98
CA HIS A 166 -18.14 17.36 -7.89
C HIS A 166 -19.38 16.61 -7.41
N VAL A 167 -20.21 16.16 -8.33
CA VAL A 167 -21.27 15.19 -8.06
C VAL A 167 -20.64 13.84 -7.68
N ALA A 168 -21.07 13.26 -6.56
CA ALA A 168 -20.71 11.90 -6.18
C ALA A 168 -21.40 10.88 -7.11
N CYS A 169 -20.73 9.77 -7.38
CA CYS A 169 -21.22 8.71 -8.25
C CYS A 169 -20.79 7.35 -7.71
N ASP A 170 -21.51 6.31 -8.09
CA ASP A 170 -21.12 4.93 -7.82
C ASP A 170 -20.58 4.27 -9.08
N LEU A 171 -21.18 4.57 -10.23
CA LEU A 171 -20.87 4.01 -11.55
C LEU A 171 -20.85 5.09 -12.64
N ASP A 172 -20.25 4.77 -13.79
CA ASP A 172 -20.19 5.69 -14.94
C ASP A 172 -21.57 6.24 -15.37
N PRO A 173 -22.67 5.45 -15.42
CA PRO A 173 -23.99 5.95 -15.81
C PRO A 173 -24.58 7.04 -14.90
N ASP A 174 -24.09 7.19 -13.66
CA ASP A 174 -24.48 8.29 -12.77
C ASP A 174 -23.92 9.64 -13.26
N CYS A 175 -22.93 9.58 -14.15
CA CYS A 175 -22.29 10.72 -14.77
C CYS A 175 -22.81 10.97 -16.19
N ARG A 176 -22.50 12.15 -16.73
CA ARG A 176 -22.81 12.53 -18.11
C ARG A 176 -21.89 11.85 -19.13
N VAL A 177 -21.95 10.52 -19.24
CA VAL A 177 -21.04 9.73 -20.11
C VAL A 177 -21.09 10.18 -21.56
N ALA A 178 -22.29 10.52 -22.07
CA ALA A 178 -22.47 11.05 -23.42
C ALA A 178 -21.75 12.39 -23.66
N ASP A 179 -21.53 13.18 -22.60
CA ASP A 179 -20.79 14.45 -22.65
C ASP A 179 -19.29 14.27 -22.38
N GLY A 180 -18.83 13.02 -22.19
CA GLY A 180 -17.44 12.70 -21.90
C GLY A 180 -17.08 12.77 -20.42
N TYR A 181 -17.99 12.42 -19.52
CA TYR A 181 -17.71 12.25 -18.09
C TYR A 181 -17.63 10.78 -17.70
N ALA A 182 -16.95 10.49 -16.59
CA ALA A 182 -16.88 9.17 -16.01
C ALA A 182 -16.86 9.26 -14.49
N CYS A 183 -17.24 8.17 -13.83
CA CYS A 183 -17.15 8.03 -12.40
C CYS A 183 -15.72 7.62 -12.02
N LYS A 184 -14.94 8.57 -11.54
CA LYS A 184 -13.53 8.36 -11.19
C LYS A 184 -13.37 8.27 -9.69
N ARG A 185 -12.57 7.32 -9.21
CA ARG A 185 -12.12 7.30 -7.82
C ARG A 185 -10.95 8.26 -7.65
N LEU A 186 -11.14 9.31 -6.86
CA LEU A 186 -10.20 10.38 -6.64
C LEU A 186 -9.60 10.25 -5.24
N THR A 187 -8.27 10.30 -5.12
CA THR A 187 -7.56 10.11 -3.84
C THR A 187 -7.21 11.44 -3.19
N ALA A 188 -6.93 11.37 -1.88
CA ALA A 188 -6.49 12.51 -1.08
C ALA A 188 -5.20 13.18 -1.57
N ASP A 189 -4.47 12.58 -2.52
CA ASP A 189 -3.24 13.13 -3.11
C ASP A 189 -3.44 14.53 -3.73
N PHE A 190 -4.70 14.90 -4.03
CA PHE A 190 -5.09 16.22 -4.53
C PHE A 190 -5.87 17.08 -3.51
N GLY A 191 -5.69 16.81 -2.21
CA GLY A 191 -6.22 17.66 -1.13
C GLY A 191 -7.72 17.47 -0.85
N GLY A 192 -8.25 16.26 -1.06
CA GLY A 192 -9.65 15.90 -0.82
C GLY A 192 -9.82 14.56 -0.08
N ILE A 193 -11.06 14.02 -0.10
CA ILE A 193 -11.41 12.70 0.45
C ILE A 193 -11.25 11.59 -0.60
N ASP A 194 -11.12 10.34 -0.17
CA ASP A 194 -11.20 9.17 -1.08
C ASP A 194 -12.68 8.96 -1.47
N ALA A 195 -13.07 9.44 -2.64
CA ALA A 195 -14.45 9.41 -3.12
C ALA A 195 -14.52 9.09 -4.62
N ARG A 196 -15.67 8.57 -5.04
CA ARG A 196 -16.02 8.39 -6.45
C ARG A 196 -16.83 9.60 -6.91
N LEU A 197 -16.28 10.33 -7.87
CA LEU A 197 -16.81 11.62 -8.32
C LEU A 197 -16.90 11.67 -9.84
N CYS A 198 -17.94 12.33 -10.36
CA CYS A 198 -18.05 12.62 -11.79
C CYS A 198 -17.00 13.65 -12.21
N ALA A 199 -16.16 13.27 -13.15
CA ALA A 199 -15.10 14.11 -13.70
C ALA A 199 -14.91 13.84 -15.20
N PRO A 200 -14.31 14.76 -15.96
CA PRO A 200 -14.10 14.57 -17.39
C PRO A 200 -13.26 13.33 -17.68
N SER A 201 -13.70 12.55 -18.67
CA SER A 201 -12.96 11.45 -19.26
C SER A 201 -11.99 12.02 -20.29
N GLY A 202 -10.69 11.92 -19.98
CA GLY A 202 -9.62 12.31 -20.87
C GLY A 202 -9.35 11.28 -21.96
N LYS A 203 -8.20 11.44 -22.62
CA LYS A 203 -7.79 10.59 -23.74
C LYS A 203 -6.77 9.52 -23.34
N ASN A 204 -6.07 9.70 -22.23
CA ASN A 204 -4.92 8.86 -21.88
C ASN A 204 -5.40 7.54 -21.24
N PRO A 205 -5.21 6.38 -21.89
CA PRO A 205 -5.52 5.10 -21.27
C PRO A 205 -4.58 4.79 -20.09
N ALA A 206 -4.88 3.70 -19.38
CA ALA A 206 -4.04 3.23 -18.30
C ALA A 206 -2.57 3.06 -18.73
N GLY A 207 -1.63 3.52 -17.90
CA GLY A 207 -0.19 3.43 -18.20
C GLY A 207 0.45 4.66 -18.83
N LEU A 208 -0.34 5.60 -19.37
CA LEU A 208 0.19 6.85 -19.91
C LEU A 208 0.41 7.92 -18.84
N GLY A 209 1.20 8.93 -19.23
CA GLY A 209 1.47 10.14 -18.44
C GLY A 209 0.21 10.96 -18.18
N CYS A 210 0.18 11.69 -17.07
CA CYS A 210 -0.91 12.62 -16.76
C CYS A 210 -0.46 13.69 -15.75
N THR A 211 -1.22 14.77 -15.65
CA THR A 211 -1.01 15.84 -14.68
C THR A 211 -2.21 16.07 -13.78
N LYS A 212 -3.40 15.65 -14.24
CA LYS A 212 -4.68 15.77 -13.53
C LYS A 212 -5.61 14.62 -13.90
N ALA A 213 -6.63 14.37 -13.07
CA ALA A 213 -7.56 13.26 -13.28
C ALA A 213 -8.31 13.32 -14.63
N SER A 214 -8.58 14.53 -15.15
CA SER A 214 -9.24 14.76 -16.43
C SER A 214 -8.37 14.44 -17.66
N ASP A 215 -7.08 14.14 -17.50
CA ASP A 215 -6.23 13.67 -18.60
C ASP A 215 -6.51 12.18 -18.93
N CYS A 216 -6.99 11.43 -17.94
CA CYS A 216 -7.13 9.98 -18.00
C CYS A 216 -8.49 9.54 -18.55
N LYS A 217 -8.48 8.50 -19.39
CA LYS A 217 -9.68 7.93 -20.03
C LYS A 217 -10.52 7.11 -19.06
N GLY A 218 -11.84 7.18 -19.20
CA GLY A 218 -12.81 6.38 -18.44
C GLY A 218 -12.73 6.68 -16.95
N SER A 219 -12.87 5.65 -16.11
CA SER A 219 -12.80 5.74 -14.65
C SER A 219 -11.36 5.84 -14.08
N ALA A 220 -10.33 5.88 -14.94
CA ALA A 220 -8.95 6.05 -14.49
C ALA A 220 -8.71 7.47 -13.93
N THR A 221 -7.92 7.56 -12.86
CA THR A 221 -7.43 8.81 -12.27
C THR A 221 -5.92 8.95 -12.48
N CYS A 222 -5.40 10.15 -12.23
CA CYS A 222 -3.98 10.42 -12.35
C CYS A 222 -3.25 10.16 -11.03
N LEU A 223 -2.34 9.18 -11.02
CA LEU A 223 -1.44 8.92 -9.90
C LEU A 223 -0.24 9.87 -9.99
N THR A 224 -0.30 11.01 -9.30
CA THR A 224 0.76 12.04 -9.33
C THR A 224 1.97 11.70 -8.47
N ASP A 225 1.88 10.67 -7.63
CA ASP A 225 3.02 10.14 -6.89
C ASP A 225 3.97 9.32 -7.78
N MET A 226 3.61 9.14 -9.05
CA MET A 226 4.47 8.62 -10.11
C MET A 226 5.10 9.73 -10.96
N ALA A 227 6.37 9.58 -11.33
CA ALA A 227 7.09 10.50 -12.19
C ALA A 227 6.35 10.67 -13.53
N GLY A 228 6.05 11.92 -13.88
CA GLY A 228 5.23 12.28 -15.05
C GLY A 228 3.75 11.92 -14.96
N GLY A 229 3.27 11.50 -13.78
CA GLY A 229 1.91 11.04 -13.47
C GLY A 229 1.50 9.77 -14.21
N TYR A 230 0.63 8.95 -13.64
CA TYR A 230 0.25 7.67 -14.25
C TYR A 230 -1.27 7.50 -14.26
N CYS A 231 -1.88 7.33 -15.43
CA CYS A 231 -3.31 7.00 -15.49
C CYS A 231 -3.55 5.56 -15.01
N ALA A 232 -4.33 5.39 -13.94
CA ALA A 232 -4.72 4.09 -13.39
C ALA A 232 -6.13 4.13 -12.81
N ARG A 233 -6.82 3.00 -12.79
CA ARG A 233 -8.10 2.84 -12.08
C ARG A 233 -7.86 2.30 -10.67
N ILE A 234 -8.39 2.96 -9.65
CA ILE A 234 -8.25 2.54 -8.24
C ILE A 234 -9.54 1.85 -7.79
N GLY A 235 -9.40 0.72 -7.11
CA GLY A 235 -10.50 -0.07 -6.54
C GLY A 235 -10.99 -1.21 -7.44
N CYS A 236 -10.10 -1.85 -8.20
CA CYS A 236 -10.45 -3.04 -8.98
C CYS A 236 -10.67 -4.28 -8.11
N GLY A 237 -11.46 -5.23 -8.61
CA GLY A 237 -11.77 -6.48 -7.91
C GLY A 237 -12.49 -7.47 -8.83
N PRO A 238 -13.01 -8.58 -8.27
CA PRO A 238 -13.74 -9.58 -9.06
C PRO A 238 -15.00 -9.04 -9.74
N THR A 239 -15.68 -8.08 -9.10
CA THR A 239 -16.91 -7.45 -9.57
C THR A 239 -16.67 -6.22 -10.46
N ASP A 240 -15.46 -5.66 -10.40
CA ASP A 240 -15.03 -4.53 -11.22
C ASP A 240 -13.62 -4.81 -11.77
N PRO A 241 -13.50 -5.65 -12.81
CA PRO A 241 -12.22 -6.09 -13.36
C PRO A 241 -11.57 -4.99 -14.20
N CYS A 242 -10.23 -4.98 -14.23
CA CYS A 242 -9.48 -4.00 -15.01
C CYS A 242 -9.80 -4.07 -16.51
N ASP A 243 -9.66 -2.92 -17.18
CA ASP A 243 -9.74 -2.86 -18.64
C ASP A 243 -8.70 -3.76 -19.30
N ALA A 244 -8.95 -4.14 -20.56
CA ALA A 244 -8.01 -4.93 -21.34
C ALA A 244 -6.61 -4.30 -21.36
N GLY A 245 -5.59 -5.13 -21.11
CA GLY A 245 -4.19 -4.68 -21.02
C GLY A 245 -3.80 -4.08 -19.67
N ALA A 246 -4.65 -4.19 -18.64
CA ALA A 246 -4.30 -3.87 -17.26
C ALA A 246 -4.56 -5.07 -16.32
N ALA A 247 -3.79 -5.13 -15.23
CA ALA A 247 -3.92 -6.13 -14.18
C ALA A 247 -4.22 -5.44 -12.84
N CYS A 248 -5.05 -6.09 -12.03
CA CYS A 248 -5.43 -5.59 -10.72
C CYS A 248 -4.40 -6.00 -9.68
N VAL A 249 -3.53 -5.07 -9.27
CA VAL A 249 -2.47 -5.35 -8.28
C VAL A 249 -2.62 -4.45 -7.06
N LEU A 250 -2.10 -4.88 -5.91
CA LEU A 250 -2.06 -4.03 -4.73
C LEU A 250 -0.96 -2.96 -4.87
N ARG A 251 -1.35 -1.69 -4.72
CA ARG A 251 -0.46 -0.54 -4.67
C ARG A 251 -0.86 0.32 -3.47
N ASN A 252 0.07 0.58 -2.57
CA ASN A 252 -0.19 1.29 -1.30
C ASN A 252 -1.38 0.68 -0.54
N GLY A 253 -1.48 -0.65 -0.51
CA GLY A 253 -2.60 -1.39 0.10
C GLY A 253 -3.94 -1.30 -0.65
N LYS A 254 -4.02 -0.56 -1.76
CA LYS A 254 -5.25 -0.40 -2.55
C LYS A 254 -5.17 -1.19 -3.87
N PRO A 255 -6.20 -1.97 -4.22
CA PRO A 255 -6.31 -2.57 -5.55
C PRO A 255 -6.24 -1.50 -6.64
N THR A 256 -5.33 -1.62 -7.59
CA THR A 256 -5.10 -0.64 -8.65
C THR A 256 -4.85 -1.33 -9.97
N CYS A 257 -5.56 -0.92 -11.02
CA CYS A 257 -5.35 -1.36 -12.40
C CYS A 257 -4.11 -0.70 -12.97
N LEU A 258 -3.05 -1.49 -13.14
CA LEU A 258 -1.81 -1.07 -13.78
C LEU A 258 -1.65 -1.75 -15.13
N LYS A 259 -1.01 -1.06 -16.07
CA LYS A 259 -0.80 -1.50 -17.45
C LYS A 259 0.10 -2.73 -17.41
N VAL A 260 -0.34 -3.80 -18.03
CA VAL A 260 0.47 -5.02 -18.21
C VAL A 260 1.56 -4.74 -19.24
N CYS A 261 2.72 -5.35 -19.05
CA CYS A 261 3.87 -5.20 -19.94
C CYS A 261 4.63 -6.51 -20.09
N THR A 262 5.42 -6.63 -21.15
CA THR A 262 6.39 -7.73 -21.28
C THR A 262 7.84 -7.24 -21.12
N ALA A 263 8.10 -5.98 -21.47
CA ALA A 263 9.42 -5.34 -21.35
C ALA A 263 9.33 -3.87 -20.90
N ASP A 264 10.44 -3.34 -20.35
CA ASP A 264 10.55 -1.97 -19.85
C ASP A 264 10.16 -0.90 -20.89
N VAL A 265 10.44 -1.15 -22.17
CA VAL A 265 10.12 -0.22 -23.26
C VAL A 265 8.62 0.07 -23.38
N GLU A 266 7.75 -0.87 -23.00
CA GLU A 266 6.29 -0.69 -23.03
C GLU A 266 5.78 0.24 -21.92
N CYS A 267 6.62 0.45 -20.90
CA CYS A 267 6.31 1.29 -19.75
C CYS A 267 6.84 2.72 -19.92
N GLN A 268 7.73 2.96 -20.89
CA GLN A 268 8.28 4.28 -21.11
C GLN A 268 7.17 5.26 -21.49
N ILE A 269 7.14 6.38 -20.78
CA ILE A 269 6.36 7.55 -21.16
C ILE A 269 7.28 8.64 -21.68
N GLY A 270 6.75 9.47 -22.58
CA GLY A 270 7.47 10.64 -23.06
C GLY A 270 7.95 11.53 -21.91
N GLY A 271 9.05 12.26 -22.12
CA GLY A 271 9.62 13.17 -21.11
C GLY A 271 10.64 12.54 -20.17
N GLY A 272 11.16 11.34 -20.46
CA GLY A 272 12.30 10.77 -19.74
C GLY A 272 12.00 10.29 -18.32
N ASN A 273 10.73 10.05 -17.98
CA ASN A 273 10.33 9.48 -16.70
C ASN A 273 10.48 7.95 -16.77
N PRO A 274 11.51 7.35 -16.14
CA PRO A 274 11.83 5.96 -16.39
C PRO A 274 10.87 5.06 -15.61
N ARG A 275 10.11 4.25 -16.34
CA ARG A 275 9.29 3.16 -15.79
C ARG A 275 9.87 1.83 -16.20
N LYS A 276 9.66 0.83 -15.36
CA LYS A 276 10.08 -0.55 -15.58
C LYS A 276 8.86 -1.46 -15.60
N CYS A 277 9.04 -2.57 -16.29
CA CYS A 277 8.13 -3.68 -16.30
C CYS A 277 8.47 -4.61 -15.13
N VAL A 278 7.64 -4.59 -14.09
CA VAL A 278 7.93 -5.22 -12.81
C VAL A 278 7.00 -6.41 -12.57
N ASP A 279 7.58 -7.53 -12.15
CA ASP A 279 6.81 -8.70 -11.70
C ASP A 279 6.01 -8.39 -10.43
N LYS A 280 4.73 -8.76 -10.46
CA LYS A 280 3.74 -8.61 -9.39
C LYS A 280 2.85 -9.82 -9.31
N THR A 281 2.12 -9.89 -8.21
CA THR A 281 1.02 -10.82 -8.02
C THR A 281 -0.26 -10.01 -8.10
N ASP A 282 -1.17 -10.39 -8.99
CA ASP A 282 -2.50 -9.77 -9.05
C ASP A 282 -3.39 -10.24 -7.88
N LEU A 283 -4.57 -9.66 -7.73
CA LEU A 283 -5.52 -10.10 -6.70
C LEU A 283 -6.01 -11.55 -6.89
N GLY A 284 -5.91 -12.10 -8.10
CA GLY A 284 -6.17 -13.49 -8.43
C GLY A 284 -5.03 -14.44 -8.07
N LYS A 285 -3.95 -13.94 -7.45
CA LYS A 285 -2.72 -14.67 -7.10
C LYS A 285 -1.91 -15.15 -8.32
N GLN A 286 -2.14 -14.57 -9.50
CA GLN A 286 -1.38 -14.87 -10.70
C GLN A 286 -0.17 -13.94 -10.79
N ALA A 287 0.95 -14.48 -11.28
CA ALA A 287 2.13 -13.67 -11.59
C ALA A 287 1.84 -12.84 -12.85
N VAL A 288 1.96 -11.51 -12.72
CA VAL A 288 1.73 -10.54 -13.80
C VAL A 288 2.89 -9.56 -13.85
N LYS A 289 3.18 -9.00 -15.02
CA LYS A 289 4.15 -7.92 -15.16
C LYS A 289 3.43 -6.61 -15.44
N VAL A 290 3.72 -5.57 -14.66
CA VAL A 290 3.03 -4.27 -14.76
C VAL A 290 4.00 -3.09 -14.80
N CYS A 291 3.58 -2.00 -15.43
CA CYS A 291 4.35 -0.77 -15.57
C CYS A 291 4.34 0.06 -14.30
N LEU A 292 5.51 0.27 -13.72
CA LEU A 292 5.71 1.01 -12.47
C LEU A 292 6.97 1.86 -12.55
N ASP A 293 7.06 2.88 -11.69
CA ASP A 293 8.22 3.76 -11.67
C ASP A 293 9.48 3.01 -11.27
N SER A 294 10.53 3.18 -12.07
CA SER A 294 11.83 2.55 -11.83
C SER A 294 12.73 3.36 -10.91
N SER A 295 12.40 4.64 -10.70
CA SER A 295 13.21 5.61 -9.98
C SER A 295 13.14 5.50 -8.47
N LYS A 296 12.28 4.63 -7.92
CA LYS A 296 12.15 4.42 -6.47
C LYS A 296 12.73 3.09 -6.00
N SER A 297 13.39 2.30 -6.84
CA SER A 297 13.98 1.03 -6.41
C SER A 297 15.16 1.32 -5.47
N ALA A 298 14.91 1.23 -4.16
CA ALA A 298 15.87 1.59 -3.12
C ALA A 298 16.52 0.32 -2.53
N PRO A 299 17.78 0.40 -2.08
CA PRO A 299 18.49 -0.75 -1.55
C PRO A 299 17.92 -1.19 -0.20
N VAL A 300 18.31 -2.38 0.28
CA VAL A 300 18.00 -2.83 1.64
C VAL A 300 18.39 -1.74 2.66
N GLY A 301 17.46 -1.41 3.54
CA GLY A 301 17.64 -0.36 4.56
C GLY A 301 17.07 1.01 4.20
N ALA A 302 16.71 1.25 2.93
CA ALA A 302 16.04 2.48 2.55
C ALA A 302 14.57 2.50 3.02
N ALA A 303 14.05 3.70 3.32
CA ALA A 303 12.65 3.87 3.63
C ALA A 303 11.77 3.50 2.43
N CYS A 304 10.65 2.83 2.70
CA CYS A 304 9.66 2.45 1.70
C CYS A 304 8.25 2.57 2.26
N LEU A 305 7.28 2.76 1.38
CA LEU A 305 5.85 2.67 1.67
C LEU A 305 5.24 1.41 1.04
N THR A 306 5.90 0.90 -0.01
CA THR A 306 5.51 -0.33 -0.68
C THR A 306 6.71 -1.10 -1.16
N ASP A 307 6.49 -2.38 -1.46
CA ASP A 307 7.46 -3.26 -2.10
C ASP A 307 8.10 -2.67 -3.37
N LEU A 308 7.44 -1.70 -4.00
CA LEU A 308 7.92 -1.05 -5.22
C LEU A 308 9.05 -0.08 -4.98
N ASP A 309 9.13 0.46 -3.77
CA ASP A 309 10.21 1.33 -3.38
C ASP A 309 11.51 0.53 -3.13
N CYS A 310 11.53 -0.78 -3.37
CA CYS A 310 12.64 -1.65 -3.01
C CYS A 310 13.21 -2.44 -4.19
N ASP A 311 14.55 -2.50 -4.27
CA ASP A 311 15.30 -3.36 -5.22
C ASP A 311 14.91 -4.82 -5.06
N THR A 312 14.71 -5.23 -3.81
CA THR A 312 14.35 -6.58 -3.38
C THR A 312 12.90 -6.95 -3.62
N LYS A 313 12.07 -5.97 -4.01
CA LYS A 313 10.60 -6.11 -4.12
C LYS A 313 9.93 -6.48 -2.79
N LEU A 314 10.56 -6.13 -1.67
CA LEU A 314 10.02 -6.36 -0.34
C LEU A 314 10.23 -5.13 0.55
N CYS A 315 9.12 -4.53 0.96
CA CYS A 315 9.04 -3.46 1.93
C CYS A 315 8.40 -3.98 3.20
N THR A 316 9.19 -4.07 4.27
CA THR A 316 8.66 -4.45 5.58
C THR A 316 8.09 -3.23 6.27
N ILE A 317 6.75 -3.11 6.28
CA ILE A 317 6.04 -2.09 7.04
C ILE A 317 6.16 -2.40 8.53
N PHE A 318 6.80 -1.53 9.29
CA PHE A 318 7.00 -1.67 10.73
C PHE A 318 6.16 -0.65 11.53
N ALA A 319 5.46 0.27 10.85
CA ALA A 319 4.45 1.14 11.44
C ALA A 319 3.35 1.47 10.44
N LYS A 320 2.10 1.53 10.91
CA LYS A 320 0.89 1.97 10.19
C LYS A 320 0.19 3.15 10.88
N GLY A 321 0.65 3.51 12.08
CA GLY A 321 0.00 4.51 12.91
C GLY A 321 0.93 5.02 14.00
N THR A 322 0.34 5.71 14.98
CA THR A 322 1.05 6.16 16.18
C THR A 322 0.31 5.81 17.46
N CYS A 323 1.05 5.49 18.52
CA CYS A 323 0.48 5.23 19.84
C CYS A 323 -0.21 6.48 20.37
N ALA A 324 -1.37 6.30 20.99
CA ALA A 324 -2.21 7.38 21.50
C ALA A 324 -1.46 8.35 22.44
N VAL A 325 -0.50 7.83 23.21
CA VAL A 325 0.38 8.58 24.09
C VAL A 325 1.81 8.53 23.54
N GLY A 326 2.49 9.68 23.46
CA GLY A 326 3.90 9.75 23.06
C GLY A 326 4.19 9.61 21.56
N GLY A 327 3.18 9.31 20.72
CA GLY A 327 3.27 9.39 19.26
C GLY A 327 4.20 8.35 18.61
N GLN A 328 4.54 7.28 19.34
CA GLN A 328 5.46 6.25 18.84
C GLN A 328 4.87 5.49 17.65
N PRO A 329 5.64 5.20 16.59
CA PRO A 329 5.14 4.41 15.47
C PRO A 329 4.66 3.03 15.92
N CYS A 330 3.54 2.54 15.38
CA CYS A 330 2.96 1.25 15.77
C CYS A 330 2.24 0.56 14.61
N LEU A 331 2.15 -0.77 14.70
CA LEU A 331 1.38 -1.67 13.83
C LEU A 331 0.13 -2.22 14.51
N SER A 332 0.18 -2.39 15.83
CA SER A 332 -0.91 -2.92 16.66
C SER A 332 -0.89 -2.27 18.05
N ASP A 333 -2.00 -2.39 18.78
CA ASP A 333 -2.12 -1.91 20.16
C ASP A 333 -1.08 -2.54 21.09
N GLU A 334 -0.69 -3.79 20.84
CA GLU A 334 0.30 -4.51 21.65
C GLU A 334 1.68 -3.84 21.59
N GLN A 335 2.03 -3.24 20.45
CA GLN A 335 3.30 -2.51 20.31
C GLN A 335 3.31 -1.20 21.10
N CYS A 336 2.14 -0.65 21.41
CA CYS A 336 2.01 0.56 22.20
C CYS A 336 2.02 0.29 23.70
N GLY A 337 1.54 -0.88 24.15
CA GLY A 337 1.54 -1.24 25.56
C GLY A 337 0.86 -0.17 26.43
N ALA A 338 1.59 0.36 27.41
CA ALA A 338 1.11 1.41 28.31
C ALA A 338 0.83 2.76 27.60
N ALA A 339 1.32 2.95 26.37
CA ALA A 339 1.07 4.16 25.57
C ALA A 339 -0.34 4.22 24.95
N GLY A 340 -1.20 3.24 25.25
CA GLY A 340 -2.59 3.19 24.77
C GLY A 340 -2.73 2.59 23.37
N PRO A 341 -3.89 2.72 22.71
CA PRO A 341 -4.13 2.09 21.42
C PRO A 341 -3.28 2.71 20.30
N CYS A 342 -3.00 1.90 19.29
CA CYS A 342 -2.35 2.31 18.05
C CYS A 342 -3.38 3.00 17.14
N LYS A 343 -3.22 4.31 16.95
CA LYS A 343 -4.04 5.09 16.02
C LYS A 343 -3.51 4.89 14.61
N ILE A 344 -4.12 3.97 13.87
CA ILE A 344 -3.85 3.75 12.44
C ILE A 344 -4.28 4.99 11.67
N GLU A 345 -3.35 5.61 10.96
CA GLU A 345 -3.55 6.86 10.23
C GLU A 345 -3.06 6.67 8.79
N ALA A 346 -3.93 6.93 7.81
CA ALA A 346 -3.56 6.83 6.41
C ALA A 346 -2.41 7.79 6.08
N GLY A 347 -1.37 7.29 5.40
CA GLY A 347 -0.17 8.07 5.06
C GLY A 347 0.86 8.17 6.18
N LYS A 348 0.66 7.48 7.31
CA LYS A 348 1.68 7.31 8.36
C LYS A 348 2.38 5.96 8.30
N GLU A 349 2.14 5.19 7.26
CA GLU A 349 2.86 3.95 7.02
C GLU A 349 4.35 4.26 6.92
N LYS A 350 5.15 3.43 7.59
CA LYS A 350 6.60 3.48 7.47
C LYS A 350 7.10 2.06 7.30
N GLY A 351 7.87 1.86 6.25
CA GLY A 351 8.53 0.61 5.94
C GLY A 351 10.01 0.81 5.65
N VAL A 352 10.72 -0.31 5.66
CA VAL A 352 12.12 -0.38 5.23
C VAL A 352 12.26 -1.47 4.18
N CYS A 353 13.07 -1.22 3.15
CA CYS A 353 13.37 -2.21 2.15
C CYS A 353 14.18 -3.34 2.78
N THR A 354 13.71 -4.57 2.62
CA THR A 354 14.35 -5.76 3.19
C THR A 354 14.49 -6.86 2.15
N ALA A 355 15.25 -7.90 2.44
CA ALA A 355 15.28 -9.10 1.61
C ALA A 355 15.19 -10.33 2.52
N PRO A 356 14.50 -11.41 2.13
CA PRO A 356 14.61 -12.65 2.87
C PRO A 356 16.03 -13.22 2.71
N CYS A 357 16.58 -13.72 3.81
CA CYS A 357 17.86 -14.42 3.85
C CYS A 357 17.73 -15.75 4.58
N ALA A 358 18.67 -16.64 4.30
CA ALA A 358 18.73 -17.99 4.83
C ALA A 358 20.19 -18.46 4.75
N PRO A 359 20.56 -19.61 5.34
CA PRO A 359 21.94 -20.07 5.31
C PRO A 359 22.51 -20.31 3.90
N ASP A 360 21.67 -20.47 2.88
CA ASP A 360 21.98 -20.58 1.46
C ASP A 360 21.70 -19.28 0.66
N LYS A 361 21.07 -18.28 1.28
CA LYS A 361 20.67 -17.01 0.64
C LYS A 361 21.27 -15.81 1.37
N LYS A 362 22.33 -15.25 0.77
CA LYS A 362 23.08 -14.10 1.32
C LYS A 362 22.33 -12.78 1.18
N CYS A 363 22.59 -11.88 2.13
CA CYS A 363 22.14 -10.50 2.02
C CYS A 363 22.97 -9.70 1.00
N PRO A 364 22.40 -8.63 0.42
CA PRO A 364 23.16 -7.64 -0.36
C PRO A 364 24.30 -7.02 0.45
N VAL A 365 25.24 -6.38 -0.25
CA VAL A 365 26.33 -5.63 0.38
C VAL A 365 25.74 -4.56 1.32
N ASN A 366 26.36 -4.37 2.48
CA ASN A 366 25.89 -3.48 3.55
C ASN A 366 24.57 -3.90 4.21
N ALA A 367 24.21 -5.18 4.15
CA ALA A 367 23.15 -5.75 4.96
C ALA A 367 23.59 -7.05 5.65
N VAL A 368 23.01 -7.32 6.82
CA VAL A 368 23.21 -8.56 7.59
C VAL A 368 21.90 -9.29 7.78
N CYS A 369 21.98 -10.61 7.87
CA CYS A 369 20.80 -11.47 8.02
C CYS A 369 20.34 -11.50 9.49
N VAL A 370 19.30 -10.74 9.82
CA VAL A 370 18.68 -10.73 11.14
C VAL A 370 17.72 -11.93 11.24
N PRO A 371 17.98 -12.90 12.14
CA PRO A 371 17.22 -14.15 12.20
C PRO A 371 15.77 -13.93 12.65
N THR A 372 14.86 -14.71 12.07
CA THR A 372 13.46 -14.84 12.54
C THR A 372 13.36 -15.82 13.72
N LYS A 373 12.16 -15.96 14.29
CA LYS A 373 11.90 -16.78 15.49
C LYS A 373 12.36 -18.24 15.38
N ASP A 374 12.34 -18.79 14.17
CA ASP A 374 12.73 -20.16 13.84
C ASP A 374 14.24 -20.36 13.64
N LYS A 375 15.04 -19.27 13.53
CA LYS A 375 16.49 -19.29 13.25
C LYS A 375 16.89 -20.09 11.99
N THR A 376 15.95 -20.41 11.11
CA THR A 376 16.20 -21.08 9.82
C THR A 376 16.21 -20.08 8.68
N ALA A 377 15.54 -18.95 8.86
CA ALA A 377 15.52 -17.83 7.95
C ALA A 377 15.76 -16.52 8.70
N GLY A 378 15.85 -15.44 7.94
CA GLY A 378 15.99 -14.10 8.46
C GLY A 378 15.58 -13.05 7.44
N ILE A 379 15.77 -11.81 7.85
CA ILE A 379 15.52 -10.64 7.03
C ILE A 379 16.80 -9.82 6.96
N CYS A 380 17.22 -9.47 5.75
CA CYS A 380 18.33 -8.57 5.52
C CYS A 380 17.99 -7.18 6.03
N GLN A 381 18.79 -6.72 6.97
CA GLN A 381 18.70 -5.39 7.55
C GLN A 381 20.01 -4.64 7.30
N PRO A 382 19.98 -3.31 7.15
CA PRO A 382 21.20 -2.55 6.92
C PRO A 382 22.14 -2.61 8.13
N VAL A 383 23.44 -2.55 7.86
CA VAL A 383 24.48 -2.46 8.91
C VAL A 383 24.52 -1.02 9.45
N CYS A 384 24.77 -0.88 10.75
CA CYS A 384 25.02 0.41 11.40
C CYS A 384 26.32 0.33 12.22
N LYS A 385 26.77 1.44 12.82
CA LYS A 385 28.09 1.50 13.49
C LYS A 385 28.06 1.29 15.00
N GLY A 386 26.90 1.43 15.63
CA GLY A 386 26.75 1.25 17.07
C GLY A 386 25.58 2.05 17.67
N PRO A 387 25.37 1.95 19.00
CA PRO A 387 24.38 2.74 19.72
C PRO A 387 24.49 4.23 19.38
N GLY A 388 23.35 4.87 19.10
CA GLY A 388 23.28 6.28 18.71
C GLY A 388 23.52 6.56 17.22
N ASP A 389 23.87 5.55 16.42
CA ASP A 389 23.93 5.62 14.96
C ASP A 389 22.58 5.29 14.29
N ASP A 390 21.47 5.57 14.98
CA ASP A 390 20.11 5.28 14.49
C ASP A 390 19.77 6.07 13.22
N ALA A 391 20.47 7.20 12.98
CA ALA A 391 20.39 7.94 11.73
C ALA A 391 20.83 7.10 10.52
N SER A 392 21.82 6.21 10.71
CA SER A 392 22.28 5.27 9.67
C SER A 392 21.27 4.15 9.40
N CYS A 393 20.27 3.97 10.26
CA CYS A 393 19.11 3.10 10.01
C CYS A 393 18.06 3.74 9.09
N GLY A 394 18.52 4.54 8.12
CA GLY A 394 17.68 5.20 7.12
C GLY A 394 16.78 6.31 7.68
N GLY A 395 17.03 6.77 8.92
CA GLY A 395 16.14 7.70 9.62
C GLY A 395 14.73 7.14 9.82
N VAL A 396 14.60 5.82 9.76
CA VAL A 396 13.35 5.07 9.83
C VAL A 396 12.96 4.91 11.31
N PRO A 397 11.99 5.68 11.83
CA PRO A 397 11.73 5.71 13.26
C PRO A 397 11.14 4.38 13.74
N GLY A 398 11.77 3.75 14.74
CA GLY A 398 11.42 2.41 15.23
C GLY A 398 12.47 1.35 14.91
N LEU A 399 13.40 1.63 13.98
CA LEU A 399 14.65 0.89 13.87
C LEU A 399 15.68 1.49 14.82
N GLN A 400 16.41 0.62 15.52
CA GLN A 400 17.55 1.01 16.35
C GLN A 400 18.79 0.27 15.88
N CYS A 401 19.96 0.86 16.10
CA CYS A 401 21.22 0.16 15.86
C CYS A 401 21.52 -0.80 17.02
N VAL A 402 21.44 -2.10 16.76
CA VAL A 402 21.54 -3.15 17.78
C VAL A 402 22.71 -4.08 17.49
N PHE A 403 23.53 -4.34 18.50
CA PHE A 403 24.56 -5.37 18.42
C PHE A 403 23.95 -6.76 18.61
N GLY A 404 24.16 -7.68 17.66
CA GLY A 404 23.65 -9.03 17.78
C GLY A 404 24.41 -10.05 16.94
N GLN A 405 24.00 -11.31 17.05
CA GLN A 405 24.51 -12.41 16.23
C GLN A 405 23.64 -12.57 14.97
N PRO A 406 24.18 -12.31 13.76
CA PRO A 406 23.44 -12.59 12.52
C PRO A 406 23.24 -14.10 12.34
N LEU A 407 22.27 -14.47 11.50
CA LEU A 407 22.08 -15.87 11.12
C LEU A 407 23.36 -16.43 10.49
N ALA A 408 23.81 -17.59 10.96
CA ALA A 408 24.98 -18.27 10.40
C ALA A 408 24.68 -18.76 8.98
N ILE A 409 25.53 -18.37 8.03
CA ILE A 409 25.49 -18.90 6.66
C ILE A 409 26.25 -20.24 6.67
N ILE A 410 25.76 -21.27 5.98
CA ILE A 410 26.40 -22.60 6.00
C ILE A 410 27.89 -22.46 5.64
N GLY A 411 28.77 -22.96 6.51
CA GLY A 411 30.22 -22.90 6.34
C GLY A 411 30.88 -21.58 6.73
N VAL A 412 30.13 -20.60 7.27
CA VAL A 412 30.66 -19.31 7.72
C VAL A 412 30.12 -18.99 9.11
N ASN A 413 31.03 -18.82 10.08
CA ASN A 413 30.66 -18.20 11.35
C ASN A 413 30.29 -16.75 11.08
N SER A 414 29.00 -16.40 11.21
CA SER A 414 28.58 -15.00 11.18
C SER A 414 29.13 -14.31 12.41
N ALA A 415 30.15 -13.47 12.22
CA ALA A 415 30.67 -12.63 13.29
C ALA A 415 29.55 -11.73 13.81
N PRO A 416 29.42 -11.55 15.13
CA PRO A 416 28.44 -10.65 15.68
C PRO A 416 28.75 -9.22 15.22
N GLY A 417 27.69 -8.43 15.03
CA GLY A 417 27.80 -7.10 14.44
C GLY A 417 26.55 -6.27 14.69
N TYR A 418 26.64 -5.00 14.31
CA TYR A 418 25.56 -4.05 14.44
C TYR A 418 24.63 -4.11 13.24
N ALA A 419 23.33 -4.16 13.50
CA ALA A 419 22.29 -4.11 12.48
C ALA A 419 21.17 -3.18 12.91
N CYS A 420 20.51 -2.57 11.94
CA CYS A 420 19.27 -1.85 12.19
C CYS A 420 18.14 -2.85 12.38
N ALA A 421 17.68 -3.01 13.61
CA ALA A 421 16.62 -3.95 13.94
C ALA A 421 15.42 -3.21 14.57
N PRO A 422 14.19 -3.67 14.31
CA PRO A 422 13.04 -3.13 15.01
C PRO A 422 13.12 -3.52 16.49
N ILE A 423 13.14 -2.52 17.36
CA ILE A 423 12.93 -2.71 18.81
C ILE A 423 11.59 -2.07 19.14
N ALA A 424 10.57 -2.91 19.35
CA ALA A 424 9.28 -2.44 19.81
C ALA A 424 9.43 -1.81 21.21
N THR A 425 8.71 -0.73 21.48
CA THR A 425 8.62 -0.15 22.83
C THR A 425 8.22 -1.22 23.83
N GLY A 426 8.96 -1.33 24.93
CA GLY A 426 8.76 -2.37 25.94
C GLY A 426 9.09 -3.80 25.51
N GLY A 427 9.53 -4.01 24.26
CA GLY A 427 9.99 -5.31 23.74
C GLY A 427 11.41 -5.65 24.16
N ALA A 428 11.90 -6.85 23.79
CA ALA A 428 13.24 -7.32 24.17
C ALA A 428 14.34 -6.31 23.80
N GLY A 429 15.17 -5.94 24.77
CA GLY A 429 16.29 -5.01 24.59
C GLY A 429 15.90 -3.52 24.54
N ALA A 430 14.59 -3.20 24.57
CA ALA A 430 14.09 -1.82 24.70
C ALA A 430 14.48 -1.22 26.06
N ALA A 431 14.73 0.09 26.09
CA ALA A 431 15.06 0.79 27.33
C ALA A 431 13.88 0.76 28.31
N CYS A 432 14.18 0.58 29.60
CA CYS A 432 13.20 0.64 30.68
C CYS A 432 13.84 1.21 31.95
N ALA A 433 13.03 1.80 32.83
CA ALA A 433 13.40 2.14 34.20
C ALA A 433 12.77 1.14 35.19
N GLN A 434 11.62 0.57 34.85
CA GLN A 434 10.83 -0.30 35.70
C GLN A 434 10.05 -1.33 34.88
N THR A 435 9.62 -2.42 35.52
CA THR A 435 8.96 -3.54 34.84
C THR A 435 7.70 -3.15 34.07
N LYS A 436 6.96 -2.13 34.52
CA LYS A 436 5.76 -1.66 33.81
C LYS A 436 6.06 -0.96 32.46
N ASP A 437 7.32 -0.62 32.20
CA ASP A 437 7.74 -0.09 30.90
C ASP A 437 7.92 -1.21 29.87
N CYS A 438 7.89 -2.48 30.31
CA CYS A 438 8.11 -3.66 29.50
C CYS A 438 6.81 -4.42 29.22
N ASN A 439 6.66 -4.87 27.97
CA ASN A 439 5.52 -5.66 27.53
C ASN A 439 5.74 -7.13 27.88
N ASN A 440 5.15 -7.60 28.97
CA ASN A 440 5.26 -8.98 29.45
C ASN A 440 6.71 -9.44 29.67
N ALA A 441 7.59 -8.53 30.11
CA ALA A 441 9.00 -8.79 30.34
C ALA A 441 9.48 -8.12 31.64
N LEU A 442 10.58 -8.63 32.21
CA LEU A 442 11.22 -7.99 33.36
C LEU A 442 12.06 -6.80 32.89
N CYS A 443 12.00 -5.67 33.60
CA CYS A 443 12.99 -4.62 33.41
C CYS A 443 14.26 -4.97 34.21
N LEU A 444 15.33 -5.31 33.50
CA LEU A 444 16.65 -5.44 34.10
C LEU A 444 17.31 -4.07 34.15
N ALA A 445 17.08 -3.37 35.27
CA ALA A 445 17.63 -2.05 35.53
C ALA A 445 18.88 -2.09 36.41
N ASN A 446 19.63 -0.99 36.39
CA ASN A 446 20.68 -0.71 37.36
C ASN A 446 20.10 -0.61 38.79
N SER A 447 20.98 -0.58 39.80
CA SER A 447 20.58 -0.51 41.21
C SER A 447 19.77 0.74 41.56
N GLU A 448 19.91 1.80 40.77
CA GLU A 448 19.20 3.08 40.93
C GLU A 448 17.83 3.10 40.22
N GLN A 449 17.50 2.09 39.44
CA GLN A 449 16.30 2.02 38.57
C GLN A 449 16.16 3.23 37.62
N THR A 450 17.29 3.79 37.18
CA THR A 450 17.33 4.96 36.29
C THR A 450 17.54 4.58 34.82
N ALA A 451 18.14 3.41 34.57
CA ALA A 451 18.36 2.88 33.23
C ALA A 451 18.41 1.35 33.27
N GLY A 452 17.90 0.73 32.20
CA GLY A 452 17.77 -0.71 32.08
C GLY A 452 17.31 -1.13 30.70
N TYR A 453 17.06 -2.43 30.54
CA TYR A 453 16.42 -2.96 29.34
C TYR A 453 15.41 -4.05 29.65
N CYS A 454 14.40 -4.18 28.79
CA CYS A 454 13.38 -5.23 28.92
C CYS A 454 13.94 -6.58 28.50
N ALA A 455 13.90 -7.55 29.42
CA ALA A 455 14.40 -8.91 29.27
C ALA A 455 13.23 -9.90 29.38
N PRO A 456 12.59 -10.28 28.27
CA PRO A 456 11.56 -11.31 28.30
C PRO A 456 12.17 -12.67 28.62
N ASP A 457 11.32 -13.60 29.02
CA ASP A 457 11.70 -15.00 29.19
C ASP A 457 12.18 -15.59 27.85
N CYS A 458 13.11 -16.53 27.93
CA CYS A 458 13.58 -17.27 26.77
C CYS A 458 12.44 -18.04 26.12
N GLY A 459 12.33 -17.93 24.80
CA GLY A 459 11.41 -18.76 24.03
C GLY A 459 11.83 -20.23 23.99
N ALA A 460 10.98 -21.07 23.39
CA ALA A 460 11.30 -22.46 23.10
C ALA A 460 12.66 -22.59 22.39
N ALA A 461 13.41 -23.65 22.71
CA ALA A 461 14.77 -23.87 22.21
C ALA A 461 15.74 -22.72 22.52
N LYS A 462 15.55 -22.02 23.64
CA LYS A 462 16.39 -20.88 24.07
C LYS A 462 16.42 -19.78 23.00
N PHE A 463 15.29 -19.55 22.33
CA PHE A 463 15.18 -18.47 21.35
C PHE A 463 15.10 -17.13 22.05
N CYS A 464 15.88 -16.17 21.57
CA CYS A 464 15.81 -14.77 21.95
C CYS A 464 15.85 -13.91 20.69
N PRO A 465 15.14 -12.75 20.68
CA PRO A 465 15.19 -11.81 19.56
C PRO A 465 16.62 -11.34 19.25
N PHE A 466 16.84 -10.88 18.01
CA PHE A 466 18.14 -10.36 17.61
C PHE A 466 18.61 -9.25 18.56
N GLY A 467 19.89 -9.31 18.91
CA GLY A 467 20.50 -8.44 19.91
C GLY A 467 20.38 -8.93 21.35
N SER A 468 19.89 -10.14 21.56
CA SER A 468 19.85 -10.77 22.89
C SER A 468 20.26 -12.24 22.87
N LEU A 469 20.73 -12.73 24.01
CA LEU A 469 21.11 -14.12 24.26
C LEU A 469 20.29 -14.68 25.42
N CYS A 470 19.85 -15.93 25.30
CA CYS A 470 19.17 -16.61 26.39
C CYS A 470 20.19 -17.00 27.47
N ASP A 471 20.04 -16.48 28.68
CA ASP A 471 20.77 -16.92 29.86
C ASP A 471 19.89 -17.86 30.69
N ASP A 472 20.19 -19.16 30.63
CA ASP A 472 19.50 -20.22 31.38
C ASP A 472 20.17 -20.57 32.71
N SER A 473 21.20 -19.84 33.13
CA SER A 473 21.85 -20.05 34.44
C SER A 473 21.02 -19.56 35.63
N GLY A 474 19.87 -18.93 35.36
CA GLY A 474 18.91 -18.44 36.35
C GLY A 474 17.47 -18.41 35.83
N LEU A 475 16.88 -17.21 35.71
CA LEU A 475 15.46 -17.01 35.34
C LEU A 475 15.13 -17.27 33.85
N ALA A 476 16.05 -17.84 33.07
CA ALA A 476 15.89 -18.08 31.63
C ALA A 476 15.41 -16.82 30.91
N GLN A 477 16.25 -15.77 30.85
CA GLN A 477 15.89 -14.48 30.27
C GLN A 477 16.73 -14.12 29.04
N CYS A 478 16.15 -13.33 28.14
CA CYS A 478 16.83 -12.78 26.97
C CYS A 478 17.63 -11.54 27.36
N MET A 479 18.93 -11.73 27.56
CA MET A 479 19.88 -10.72 28.00
C MET A 479 20.44 -9.94 26.80
N LYS A 480 20.50 -8.61 26.90
CA LYS A 480 20.98 -7.75 25.82
C LYS A 480 22.46 -8.02 25.52
N MET A 481 22.81 -8.33 24.28
CA MET A 481 24.19 -8.56 23.87
C MET A 481 25.02 -7.27 23.87
N CYS A 482 26.32 -7.40 24.09
CA CYS A 482 27.26 -6.28 24.04
C CYS A 482 28.66 -6.71 23.60
N THR A 483 29.44 -5.76 23.10
CA THR A 483 30.89 -5.88 22.88
C THR A 483 31.68 -5.17 23.98
N GLY A 484 31.15 -4.05 24.45
CA GLY A 484 31.70 -3.22 25.53
C GLY A 484 30.60 -2.46 26.26
N GLU A 485 31.00 -1.65 27.24
CA GLU A 485 30.06 -0.89 28.10
C GLU A 485 29.20 0.09 27.31
N PHE A 486 29.70 0.57 26.17
CA PHE A 486 28.96 1.48 25.28
C PHE A 486 27.65 0.88 24.73
N ASP A 487 27.56 -0.45 24.63
CA ASP A 487 26.35 -1.15 24.16
C ASP A 487 25.27 -1.28 25.24
N CYS A 488 25.65 -1.02 26.49
CA CYS A 488 24.79 -1.22 27.64
C CYS A 488 24.12 0.07 28.10
N PRO A 489 22.91 -0.02 28.69
CA PRO A 489 22.31 1.12 29.37
C PRO A 489 23.26 1.71 30.43
N ALA A 490 23.07 3.00 30.75
CA ALA A 490 23.93 3.69 31.69
C ALA A 490 24.07 2.94 33.03
N GLN A 491 25.30 2.85 33.53
CA GLN A 491 25.67 2.13 34.77
C GLN A 491 25.48 0.59 34.71
N MET A 492 25.23 -0.01 33.54
CA MET A 492 25.32 -1.46 33.34
C MET A 492 26.68 -1.84 32.75
N ALA A 493 27.15 -3.04 33.06
CA ALA A 493 28.45 -3.56 32.63
C ALA A 493 28.31 -4.63 31.55
N CYS A 494 29.19 -4.61 30.56
CA CYS A 494 29.26 -5.65 29.54
C CYS A 494 30.11 -6.83 30.03
N LYS A 495 29.46 -7.91 30.46
CA LYS A 495 30.11 -9.06 31.12
C LYS A 495 29.91 -10.35 30.32
N GLY A 496 30.92 -11.21 30.34
CA GLY A 496 30.79 -12.58 29.84
C GLY A 496 29.95 -13.42 30.81
N VAL A 497 29.12 -14.30 30.28
CA VAL A 497 28.31 -15.24 31.07
C VAL A 497 28.81 -16.65 30.82
N SER A 498 29.09 -17.39 31.89
CA SER A 498 29.55 -18.77 31.81
C SER A 498 28.57 -19.62 31.01
N GLY A 499 29.05 -20.28 29.96
CA GLY A 499 28.22 -21.14 29.11
C GLY A 499 27.59 -20.45 27.89
N LEU A 500 27.74 -19.13 27.74
CA LEU A 500 27.31 -18.40 26.55
C LEU A 500 28.50 -17.94 25.70
N THR A 501 28.36 -18.06 24.37
CA THR A 501 29.32 -17.51 23.41
C THR A 501 29.04 -16.03 23.22
N GLY A 502 29.53 -15.18 24.12
CA GLY A 502 29.39 -13.73 24.01
C GLY A 502 29.43 -13.00 25.34
N LYS A 503 29.15 -11.69 25.29
CA LYS A 503 28.94 -10.85 26.47
C LYS A 503 27.53 -10.26 26.44
N VAL A 504 26.99 -10.00 27.61
CA VAL A 504 25.67 -9.37 27.79
C VAL A 504 25.74 -8.24 28.81
N CYS A 505 24.78 -7.34 28.74
CA CYS A 505 24.65 -6.23 29.69
C CYS A 505 24.06 -6.75 31.00
N LEU A 506 24.79 -6.57 32.09
CA LEU A 506 24.35 -6.94 33.43
C LEU A 506 24.45 -5.73 34.36
N PRO A 507 23.61 -5.64 35.40
CA PRO A 507 23.88 -4.76 36.53
C PRO A 507 25.30 -5.00 37.09
N PRO A 508 25.96 -3.95 37.61
CA PRO A 508 27.35 -3.99 38.04
C PRO A 508 27.61 -4.98 39.18
#